data_AF-A0A957PWH5-F1
#
_entry.id   AF-A0A957PWH5-F1
#
_cell.length_a   1.000
_cell.length_b   1.000
_cell.length_c   1.000
_cell.angle_alpha   90.00
_cell.angle_beta   90.00
_cell.angle_gamma   90.00
#
_symmetry.space_group_name_H-M   'P 1'
#
loop_
_entity.id
_entity.type
_entity.pdbx_description
1 polymer ?
#
loop_
_entity_poly.entity_id
_entity_poly.type
_entity_poly.pdbx_seq_one_letter_code
_entity_poly.pdbx_strand_id
1 'polypeptide(L)'
;LRFDLAVNNLTAWAFTTGKVYLKSAGTSWRPFVHIEDMSRAFKAVLEAPREKVHNEAFNVGRTSENYRIRDVAEIVAEVVPNSYVEFAPGAEPDTRNYMVNCDKLATTVPAFQPQWTVRRGVEELYAAYQQVGLKLEDFEGPRYRRISQIKELIATGRLDETFRWQVPVLA
;
A
#
# COMPACT_ATOMS: atom_id res chain seq x y z
N LEU A 1 5.49 0.00 8.19
CA LEU A 1 4.87 -0.24 6.87
C LEU A 1 3.39 -0.58 7.07
N ARG A 2 2.51 -0.25 6.11
CA ARG A 2 1.08 -0.62 6.14
C ARG A 2 0.83 -1.85 5.29
N PHE A 3 0.55 -2.99 5.92
CA PHE A 3 0.27 -4.25 5.23
C PHE A 3 -1.21 -4.42 4.87
N ASP A 4 -2.05 -3.44 5.14
CA ASP A 4 -3.43 -3.38 4.64
C ASP A 4 -3.52 -2.81 3.20
N LEU A 5 -2.40 -2.30 2.68
CA LEU A 5 -2.27 -1.88 1.28
C LEU A 5 -1.95 -3.07 0.39
N ALA A 6 -2.63 -3.19 -0.76
CA ALA A 6 -2.61 -4.39 -1.59
C ALA A 6 -1.20 -4.80 -2.03
N VAL A 7 -0.41 -3.90 -2.62
CA VAL A 7 0.96 -4.20 -3.09
C VAL A 7 1.84 -4.67 -1.93
N ASN A 8 1.79 -3.97 -0.79
CA ASN A 8 2.57 -4.32 0.40
C ASN A 8 2.19 -5.71 0.93
N ASN A 9 0.89 -6.00 1.02
CA ASN A 9 0.37 -7.26 1.53
C ASN A 9 0.71 -8.44 0.62
N LEU A 10 0.43 -8.31 -0.68
CA LEU A 10 0.64 -9.38 -1.65
C LEU A 10 2.13 -9.73 -1.76
N THR A 11 3.01 -8.72 -1.80
CA THR A 11 4.46 -8.94 -1.81
C THR A 11 4.95 -9.62 -0.53
N ALA A 12 4.37 -9.27 0.63
CA ALA A 12 4.75 -9.88 1.91
C ALA A 12 4.31 -11.35 2.00
N TRP A 13 3.09 -11.67 1.54
CA TRP A 13 2.60 -13.04 1.44
C TRP A 13 3.48 -13.87 0.49
N ALA A 14 3.82 -13.31 -0.68
CA ALA A 14 4.67 -13.98 -1.66
C ALA A 14 6.05 -14.29 -1.06
N PHE A 15 6.67 -13.30 -0.42
CA PHE A 15 7.99 -13.45 0.20
C PHE A 15 8.01 -14.47 1.34
N THR A 16 7.00 -14.44 2.22
CA THR A 16 7.01 -15.23 3.47
C THR A 16 6.46 -16.64 3.33
N THR A 17 5.67 -16.90 2.28
CA THR A 17 4.96 -18.19 2.13
C THR A 17 5.04 -18.79 0.74
N GLY A 18 5.55 -18.06 -0.25
CA GLY A 18 5.49 -18.45 -1.67
C GLY A 18 4.09 -18.27 -2.29
N LYS A 19 3.14 -17.67 -1.58
CA LYS A 19 1.76 -17.49 -2.07
C LYS A 19 1.49 -16.01 -2.26
N VAL A 20 1.03 -15.60 -3.44
CA VAL A 20 0.44 -14.28 -3.65
C VAL A 20 -1.03 -14.38 -3.26
N TYR A 21 -1.32 -14.18 -1.97
CA TYR A 21 -2.61 -14.57 -1.39
C TYR A 21 -3.72 -13.53 -1.57
N LEU A 22 -4.63 -13.80 -2.52
CA LEU A 22 -5.78 -12.95 -2.84
C LEU A 22 -7.01 -13.29 -2.00
N LYS A 23 -7.41 -12.37 -1.13
CA LYS A 23 -8.61 -12.49 -0.28
C LYS A 23 -9.92 -12.04 -0.97
N SER A 24 -9.86 -11.71 -2.26
CA SER A 24 -11.01 -11.30 -3.08
C SER A 24 -10.86 -11.87 -4.50
N ALA A 25 -11.91 -11.79 -5.32
CA ALA A 25 -11.88 -12.23 -6.73
C ALA A 25 -10.84 -11.48 -7.58
N GLY A 26 -10.23 -10.40 -7.07
CA GLY A 26 -9.14 -9.67 -7.73
C GLY A 26 -9.57 -8.82 -8.93
N THR A 27 -10.87 -8.77 -9.25
CA THR A 27 -11.41 -8.09 -10.44
C THR A 27 -11.51 -6.57 -10.31
N SER A 28 -11.38 -6.02 -9.11
CA SER A 28 -11.53 -4.59 -8.84
C SER A 28 -10.31 -3.78 -9.30
N TRP A 29 -10.57 -2.61 -9.88
CA TRP A 29 -9.58 -1.63 -10.28
C TRP A 29 -9.16 -0.73 -9.14
N ARG A 30 -7.86 -0.42 -9.05
CA ARG A 30 -7.29 0.54 -8.11
C ARG A 30 -6.19 1.37 -8.78
N PRO A 31 -6.08 2.66 -8.44
CA PRO A 31 -4.87 3.44 -8.70
C PRO A 31 -3.81 3.10 -7.66
N PHE A 32 -2.54 3.09 -8.08
CA PHE A 32 -1.39 2.95 -7.19
C PHE A 32 -0.44 4.13 -7.34
N VAL A 33 0.10 4.60 -6.23
CA VAL A 33 1.10 5.67 -6.19
C VAL A 33 2.12 5.36 -5.11
N HIS A 34 3.39 5.50 -5.44
CA HIS A 34 4.48 5.31 -4.49
C HIS A 34 4.60 6.53 -3.56
N ILE A 35 5.03 6.33 -2.31
CA ILE A 35 5.15 7.42 -1.34
C ILE A 35 6.20 8.46 -1.74
N GLU A 36 7.23 8.04 -2.46
CA GLU A 36 8.22 8.97 -2.99
C GLU A 36 7.64 9.85 -4.10
N ASP A 37 6.80 9.30 -4.98
CA ASP A 37 6.11 10.09 -6.00
C ASP A 37 5.09 11.05 -5.38
N MET A 38 4.41 10.64 -4.30
CA MET A 38 3.58 11.54 -3.52
C MET A 38 4.40 12.70 -2.92
N SER A 39 5.60 12.39 -2.40
CA SER A 39 6.51 13.41 -1.85
C SER A 39 7.03 14.36 -2.94
N ARG A 40 7.37 13.83 -4.13
CA ARG A 40 7.74 14.62 -5.32
C ARG A 40 6.61 15.53 -5.78
N ALA A 41 5.36 15.06 -5.71
CA ALA A 41 4.19 15.89 -6.05
C ALA A 41 4.06 17.08 -5.09
N PHE A 42 4.16 16.86 -3.77
CA PHE A 42 4.13 17.95 -2.81
C PHE A 42 5.22 18.97 -3.07
N LYS A 43 6.46 18.52 -3.28
CA LYS A 43 7.58 19.40 -3.62
C LYS A 43 7.30 20.20 -4.89
N ALA A 44 6.90 19.54 -5.97
CA ALA A 44 6.66 20.18 -7.25
C ALA A 44 5.53 21.22 -7.19
N VAL A 45 4.45 20.95 -6.44
CA VAL A 45 3.34 21.88 -6.26
C VAL A 45 3.74 23.10 -5.42
N LEU A 46 4.57 22.93 -4.39
CA LEU A 46 5.07 24.04 -3.58
C LEU A 46 5.97 25.00 -4.38
N GLU A 47 6.71 24.47 -5.36
CA GLU A 47 7.61 25.25 -6.22
C GLU A 47 6.90 25.80 -7.48
N ALA A 48 5.67 25.35 -7.77
CA ALA A 48 4.94 25.76 -8.95
C ALA A 48 4.42 27.21 -8.86
N PRO A 49 4.29 27.93 -10.00
CA PRO A 49 3.67 29.24 -10.01
C PRO A 49 2.24 29.20 -9.44
N ARG A 50 1.95 30.10 -8.49
CA ARG A 50 0.69 30.11 -7.73
C ARG A 50 -0.52 30.12 -8.65
N GLU A 51 -0.50 30.91 -9.71
CA GLU A 51 -1.59 31.06 -10.67
C GLU A 51 -1.94 29.75 -11.41
N LYS A 52 -1.05 28.75 -11.40
CA LYS A 52 -1.31 27.43 -11.98
C LYS A 52 -1.89 26.42 -11.01
N VAL A 53 -1.70 26.61 -9.70
CA VAL A 53 -2.02 25.58 -8.68
C VAL A 53 -2.99 26.06 -7.60
N HIS A 54 -3.16 27.37 -7.45
CA HIS A 54 -4.06 27.93 -6.46
C HIS A 54 -5.50 27.56 -6.77
N ASN A 55 -6.19 27.01 -5.76
CA ASN A 55 -7.59 26.58 -5.85
C ASN A 55 -7.85 25.47 -6.89
N GLU A 56 -6.80 24.73 -7.26
CA GLU A 56 -6.91 23.60 -8.17
C GLU A 56 -6.91 22.26 -7.41
N ALA A 57 -7.81 21.37 -7.80
CA ALA A 57 -7.77 19.97 -7.35
C ALA A 57 -6.95 19.12 -8.33
N PHE A 58 -6.06 18.29 -7.80
CA PHE A 58 -5.19 17.39 -8.56
C PHE A 58 -5.25 15.97 -8.00
N ASN A 59 -5.36 14.99 -8.90
CA ASN A 59 -5.02 13.61 -8.58
C ASN A 59 -3.51 13.43 -8.74
N VAL A 60 -2.90 12.63 -7.87
CA VAL A 60 -1.45 12.42 -7.81
C VAL A 60 -1.12 10.98 -8.20
N GLY A 61 -0.19 10.82 -9.13
CA GLY A 61 0.27 9.52 -9.62
C GLY A 61 0.41 9.55 -11.15
N ARG A 62 0.33 8.37 -11.77
CA ARG A 62 0.34 8.20 -13.23
C ARG A 62 -0.95 7.52 -13.64
N THR A 63 -1.63 8.04 -14.67
CA THR A 63 -2.86 7.42 -15.19
C THR A 63 -2.65 5.99 -15.67
N SER A 64 -1.42 5.64 -16.10
CA SER A 64 -1.04 4.27 -16.47
C SER A 64 -0.96 3.31 -15.28
N GLU A 65 -0.87 3.81 -14.04
CA GLU A 65 -0.70 2.97 -12.83
C GLU A 65 -2.05 2.65 -12.16
N ASN A 66 -3.07 2.45 -13.00
CA ASN A 66 -4.34 1.85 -12.60
C ASN A 66 -4.32 0.37 -12.99
N TYR A 67 -4.59 -0.52 -12.04
CA TYR A 67 -4.54 -1.97 -12.27
C TYR A 67 -5.74 -2.66 -11.64
N ARG A 68 -6.11 -3.82 -12.16
CA ARG A 68 -6.93 -4.76 -11.38
C ARG A 68 -6.04 -5.40 -10.32
N ILE A 69 -6.61 -5.75 -9.18
CA ILE A 69 -5.87 -6.42 -8.10
C ILE A 69 -5.23 -7.74 -8.58
N ARG A 70 -5.89 -8.48 -9.48
CA ARG A 70 -5.30 -9.67 -10.12
C ARG A 70 -4.05 -9.35 -10.93
N ASP A 71 -4.02 -8.24 -11.65
CA ASP A 71 -2.86 -7.87 -12.48
C ASP A 71 -1.67 -7.50 -11.58
N VAL A 72 -1.93 -6.88 -10.43
CA VAL A 72 -0.92 -6.66 -9.39
C VAL A 72 -0.40 -7.99 -8.83
N ALA A 73 -1.28 -8.95 -8.59
CA ALA A 73 -0.88 -10.27 -8.08
C ALA A 73 0.05 -11.00 -9.06
N GLU A 74 -0.22 -10.93 -10.37
CA GLU A 74 0.68 -11.48 -11.39
C GLU A 74 2.04 -10.75 -11.40
N ILE A 75 2.07 -9.42 -11.33
CA ILE A 75 3.32 -8.66 -11.22
C ILE A 75 4.13 -9.11 -9.99
N VAL A 76 3.46 -9.34 -8.85
CA VAL A 76 4.12 -9.86 -7.65
C VAL A 76 4.68 -11.27 -7.87
N ALA A 77 3.92 -12.17 -8.50
CA ALA A 77 4.35 -13.54 -8.78
C ALA A 77 5.57 -13.57 -9.72
N GLU A 78 5.64 -12.65 -10.67
CA GLU A 78 6.78 -12.51 -11.59
C GLU A 78 8.03 -11.95 -10.91
N VAL A 79 7.88 -11.02 -9.97
CA VAL A 79 9.02 -10.39 -9.27
C VAL A 79 9.55 -11.27 -8.14
N VAL A 80 8.67 -11.96 -7.41
CA VAL A 80 9.04 -12.76 -6.24
C VAL A 80 9.27 -14.22 -6.66
N PRO A 81 10.51 -14.73 -6.61
CA PRO A 81 10.83 -16.09 -7.06
C PRO A 81 10.08 -17.16 -6.28
N ASN A 82 9.74 -18.26 -6.97
CA ASN A 82 9.04 -19.42 -6.41
C ASN A 82 7.69 -19.07 -5.76
N SER A 83 7.02 -18.03 -6.25
CA SER A 83 5.68 -17.65 -5.78
C SER A 83 4.61 -17.87 -6.84
N TYR A 84 3.37 -18.11 -6.39
CA TYR A 84 2.21 -18.32 -7.27
C TYR A 84 0.96 -17.64 -6.71
N VAL A 85 0.02 -17.27 -7.59
CA VAL A 85 -1.25 -16.65 -7.20
C VAL A 85 -2.18 -17.69 -6.58
N GLU A 86 -2.66 -17.41 -5.37
CA GLU A 86 -3.62 -18.27 -4.65
C GLU A 86 -4.82 -17.44 -4.19
N PHE A 87 -6.03 -17.93 -4.46
CA PHE A 87 -7.27 -17.29 -4.00
C PHE A 87 -7.74 -17.92 -2.68
N ALA A 88 -8.20 -17.08 -1.76
CA ALA A 88 -8.86 -17.54 -0.56
C ALA A 88 -10.17 -18.31 -0.90
N PRO A 89 -10.53 -19.35 -0.14
CA PRO A 89 -11.85 -19.99 -0.29
C PRO A 89 -12.98 -18.97 -0.10
N GLY A 90 -13.92 -18.92 -1.04
CA GLY A 90 -15.03 -17.94 -1.00
C GLY A 90 -14.62 -16.50 -1.30
N ALA A 91 -13.56 -16.29 -2.10
CA ALA A 91 -13.11 -14.98 -2.51
C ALA A 91 -14.14 -14.25 -3.40
N GLU A 92 -14.95 -13.40 -2.77
CA GLU A 92 -15.96 -12.58 -3.45
C GLU A 92 -15.37 -11.33 -4.12
N PRO A 93 -16.08 -10.72 -5.10
CA PRO A 93 -15.70 -9.44 -5.67
C PRO A 93 -15.67 -8.32 -4.61
N ASP A 94 -14.58 -7.54 -4.60
CA ASP A 94 -14.53 -6.29 -3.83
C ASP A 94 -15.42 -5.24 -4.53
N THR A 95 -16.43 -4.74 -3.83
CA THR A 95 -17.41 -3.77 -4.36
C THR A 95 -16.80 -2.40 -4.63
N ARG A 96 -15.67 -2.06 -3.99
CA ARG A 96 -14.95 -0.84 -4.31
C ARG A 96 -14.29 -1.05 -5.66
N ASN A 97 -14.45 -0.12 -6.60
CA ASN A 97 -13.91 -0.23 -7.94
C ASN A 97 -13.74 1.16 -8.57
N TYR A 98 -12.51 1.60 -8.82
CA TYR A 98 -12.26 2.94 -9.34
C TYR A 98 -10.91 3.03 -10.05
N MET A 99 -10.85 3.97 -10.99
CA MET A 99 -9.62 4.39 -11.65
C MET A 99 -9.49 5.90 -11.51
N VAL A 100 -8.26 6.40 -11.60
CA VAL A 100 -7.98 7.81 -11.43
C VAL A 100 -7.17 8.31 -12.62
N ASN A 101 -7.64 9.42 -13.23
CA ASN A 101 -6.87 10.18 -14.21
C ASN A 101 -6.02 11.22 -13.46
N CYS A 102 -4.71 11.18 -13.66
CA CYS A 102 -3.71 12.06 -13.06
C CYS A 102 -3.09 13.05 -14.06
N ASP A 103 -3.60 13.12 -15.29
CA ASP A 103 -2.99 13.87 -16.40
C ASP A 103 -2.98 15.37 -16.13
N LYS A 104 -3.96 15.88 -15.37
CA LYS A 104 -4.04 17.29 -15.00
C LYS A 104 -2.78 17.75 -14.26
N LEU A 105 -2.33 17.03 -13.25
CA LEU A 105 -1.14 17.42 -12.49
C LEU A 105 0.12 17.37 -13.36
N ALA A 106 0.29 16.29 -14.13
CA ALA A 106 1.43 16.11 -15.02
C ALA A 106 1.53 17.22 -16.08
N THR A 107 0.38 17.68 -16.58
CA THR A 107 0.31 18.75 -17.58
C THR A 107 0.49 20.14 -16.96
N THR A 108 -0.15 20.41 -15.82
CA THR A 108 -0.13 21.73 -15.16
C THR A 108 1.22 22.01 -14.47
N VAL A 109 1.87 20.99 -13.92
CA VAL A 109 3.12 21.09 -13.17
C VAL A 109 4.17 20.17 -13.80
N PRO A 110 4.86 20.58 -14.89
CA PRO A 110 5.84 19.74 -15.58
C PRO A 110 7.03 19.30 -14.72
N ALA A 111 7.29 19.98 -13.60
CA ALA A 111 8.30 19.57 -12.62
C ALA A 111 7.91 18.31 -11.85
N PHE A 112 6.61 17.95 -11.80
CA PHE A 112 6.17 16.68 -11.26
C PHE A 112 6.48 15.55 -12.26
N GLN A 113 7.57 14.84 -11.98
CA GLN A 113 8.06 13.72 -12.79
C GLN A 113 8.01 12.44 -11.95
N PRO A 114 6.85 11.74 -11.89
CA PRO A 114 6.73 10.49 -11.14
C PRO A 114 7.64 9.41 -11.75
N GLN A 115 8.35 8.69 -10.90
CA GLN A 115 9.39 7.73 -11.30
C GLN A 115 8.96 6.28 -11.07
N TRP A 116 7.97 6.06 -10.22
CA TRP A 116 7.63 4.73 -9.76
C TRP A 116 6.56 4.08 -10.64
N THR A 117 6.63 2.75 -10.68
CA THR A 117 5.57 1.87 -11.20
C THR A 117 5.24 0.84 -10.13
N VAL A 118 4.10 0.16 -10.25
CA VAL A 118 3.76 -0.95 -9.35
C VAL A 118 4.86 -2.00 -9.33
N ARG A 119 5.41 -2.39 -10.50
CA ARG A 119 6.52 -3.36 -10.58
C ARG A 119 7.74 -2.90 -9.77
N ARG A 120 8.21 -1.66 -9.97
CA ARG A 120 9.35 -1.12 -9.23
C ARG A 120 9.09 -1.08 -7.73
N GLY A 121 7.87 -0.74 -7.32
CA GLY A 121 7.46 -0.77 -5.92
C GLY A 121 7.49 -2.19 -5.33
N VAL A 122 7.07 -3.21 -6.09
CA VAL A 122 7.18 -4.61 -5.67
C VAL A 122 8.64 -5.03 -5.52
N GLU A 123 9.52 -4.66 -6.46
CA GLU A 123 10.96 -4.93 -6.39
C GLU A 123 11.61 -4.30 -5.15
N GLU A 124 11.26 -3.04 -4.85
CA GLU A 124 11.74 -2.34 -3.65
C GLU A 124 11.27 -3.04 -2.36
N LEU A 125 9.98 -3.37 -2.28
CA LEU A 125 9.42 -4.07 -1.12
C LEU A 125 10.04 -5.44 -0.92
N TYR A 126 10.22 -6.22 -1.99
CA TYR A 126 10.85 -7.53 -1.94
C TYR A 126 12.28 -7.45 -1.40
N ALA A 127 13.09 -6.52 -1.92
CA ALA A 127 14.45 -6.29 -1.42
C ALA A 127 14.46 -5.86 0.05
N ALA A 128 13.56 -4.96 0.45
CA ALA A 128 13.44 -4.52 1.84
C ALA A 128 13.03 -5.68 2.77
N TYR A 129 12.11 -6.55 2.36
CA TYR A 129 11.67 -7.69 3.14
C TYR A 129 12.77 -8.75 3.32
N GLN A 130 13.58 -8.98 2.28
CA GLN A 130 14.78 -9.81 2.38
C GLN A 130 15.77 -9.24 3.39
N GLN A 131 16.05 -7.93 3.30
CA GLN A 131 17.02 -7.27 4.17
C GLN A 131 16.62 -7.33 5.65
N VAL A 132 15.34 -7.14 5.97
CA VAL A 132 14.85 -7.15 7.36
C VAL A 132 14.49 -8.54 7.86
N GLY A 133 14.48 -9.56 6.98
CA GLY A 133 14.05 -10.91 7.31
C GLY A 133 12.59 -10.98 7.78
N LEU A 134 11.68 -10.33 7.03
CA LEU A 134 10.26 -10.27 7.37
C LEU A 134 9.66 -11.68 7.56
N LYS A 135 8.90 -11.88 8.64
CA LYS A 135 8.20 -13.14 8.90
C LYS A 135 6.69 -13.00 8.73
N LEU A 136 6.00 -14.13 8.54
CA LEU A 136 4.54 -14.14 8.41
C LEU A 136 3.87 -13.56 9.67
N GLU A 137 4.35 -13.94 10.87
CA GLU A 137 3.82 -13.42 12.12
C GLU A 137 4.00 -11.91 12.31
N ASP A 138 4.97 -11.28 11.64
CA ASP A 138 5.18 -9.84 11.77
C ASP A 138 3.99 -9.05 11.23
N PHE A 139 3.48 -9.42 10.05
CA PHE A 139 2.44 -8.65 9.36
C PHE A 139 1.03 -9.24 9.46
N GLU A 140 0.91 -10.54 9.74
CA GLU A 140 -0.36 -11.14 10.11
C GLU A 140 -0.65 -11.03 11.63
N GLY A 141 0.38 -10.74 12.45
CA GLY A 141 0.26 -10.48 13.88
C GLY A 141 -0.17 -9.04 14.24
N PRO A 142 -0.19 -8.69 15.54
CA PRO A 142 -0.68 -7.41 16.02
C PRO A 142 0.24 -6.23 15.66
N ARG A 143 1.54 -6.50 15.48
CA ARG A 143 2.60 -5.50 15.28
C ARG A 143 2.28 -4.43 14.23
N TYR A 144 1.71 -4.83 13.09
CA TYR A 144 1.35 -3.90 12.01
C TYR A 144 -0.17 -3.79 11.78
N ARG A 145 -0.98 -4.39 12.64
CA ARG A 145 -2.44 -4.37 12.56
C ARG A 145 -3.00 -3.59 13.72
N ARG A 146 -3.33 -2.31 13.46
CA ARG A 146 -3.77 -1.37 14.50
C ARG A 146 -4.91 -1.91 15.37
N ILE A 147 -5.94 -2.49 14.76
CA ILE A 147 -7.10 -3.01 15.51
C ILE A 147 -6.68 -4.19 16.40
N SER A 148 -5.87 -5.11 15.88
CA SER A 148 -5.35 -6.24 16.67
C SER A 148 -4.49 -5.77 17.84
N GLN A 149 -3.59 -4.80 17.60
CA GLN A 149 -2.77 -4.20 18.65
C GLN A 149 -3.61 -3.53 19.74
N ILE A 150 -4.64 -2.77 19.36
CA ILE A 150 -5.53 -2.11 20.34
C ILE A 150 -6.27 -3.16 21.18
N LYS A 151 -6.81 -4.20 20.55
CA LYS A 151 -7.50 -5.28 21.25
C LYS A 151 -6.58 -6.00 22.24
N GLU A 152 -5.34 -6.26 21.85
CA GLU A 152 -4.33 -6.86 22.74
C GLU A 152 -3.98 -5.95 23.92
N LEU A 153 -3.81 -4.65 23.69
CA LEU A 153 -3.53 -3.69 24.76
C LEU A 153 -4.69 -3.57 25.76
N ILE A 154 -5.94 -3.66 25.29
CA ILE A 154 -7.12 -3.71 26.17
C ILE A 154 -7.15 -5.04 26.94
N ALA A 155 -6.97 -6.16 26.25
CA ALA A 155 -6.99 -7.49 26.86
C ALA A 155 -5.88 -7.68 27.92
N THR A 156 -4.74 -7.01 27.75
CA THR A 156 -3.61 -7.02 28.71
C THR A 156 -3.73 -5.95 29.79
N GLY A 157 -4.84 -5.20 29.85
CA GLY A 157 -5.08 -4.15 30.84
C GLY A 157 -4.16 -2.93 30.71
N ARG A 158 -3.41 -2.81 29.61
CA ARG A 158 -2.54 -1.66 29.36
C ARG A 158 -3.36 -0.44 28.90
N LEU A 159 -4.43 -0.67 28.15
CA LEU A 159 -5.45 0.32 27.79
C LEU A 159 -6.78 -0.05 28.44
N ASP A 160 -7.60 0.96 28.78
CA ASP A 160 -9.02 0.75 29.07
C ASP A 160 -9.88 0.74 27.80
N GLU A 161 -11.18 0.48 27.96
CA GLU A 161 -12.18 0.49 26.89
C GLU A 161 -12.39 1.88 26.27
N THR A 162 -11.87 2.94 26.88
CA THR A 162 -11.84 4.31 26.35
C THR A 162 -10.52 4.65 25.66
N PHE A 163 -9.67 3.64 25.44
CA PHE A 163 -8.35 3.72 24.81
C PHE A 163 -7.33 4.58 25.58
N ARG A 164 -7.43 4.64 26.91
CA ARG A 164 -6.46 5.35 27.77
C ARG A 164 -5.53 4.39 28.50
N TRP A 165 -4.25 4.76 28.61
CA TRP A 165 -3.24 3.96 29.33
C TRP A 165 -3.57 3.86 30.81
N GLN A 166 -3.57 2.64 31.35
CA GLN A 166 -3.85 2.35 32.76
C GLN A 166 -2.60 2.31 33.63
N VAL A 167 -1.43 2.07 33.01
CA VAL A 167 -0.13 2.11 33.68
C VAL A 167 0.64 3.29 33.10
N PRO A 168 1.23 4.18 33.92
CA PRO A 168 2.11 5.22 33.41
C PRO A 168 3.23 4.54 32.63
N VAL A 169 3.34 4.86 31.34
CA VAL A 169 4.48 4.43 30.53
C VAL A 169 5.71 5.04 31.20
N LEU A 170 6.55 4.21 31.82
CA LEU A 170 7.83 4.67 32.34
C LEU A 170 8.57 5.33 31.17
N ALA A 171 8.88 6.61 31.36
CA ALA A 171 9.53 7.48 30.39
C ALA A 171 10.94 7.00 30.04
#